data_AF-R4FKM2-F1
#
_entry.id   AF-R4FKM2-F1
#
_cell.length_a   1.000
_cell.length_b   1.000
_cell.length_c   1.000
_cell.angle_alpha   90.00
_cell.angle_beta   90.00
_cell.angle_gamma   90.00
#
_symmetry.space_group_name_H-M   'P 1'
#
loop_
_entity.id
_entity.type
_entity.pdbx_description
1 polymer ?
#
loop_
_entity_poly.entity_id
_entity_poly.type
_entity_poly.pdbx_seq_one_letter_code
_entity_poly.pdbx_strand_id
1 'polypeptide(L)'
;GYRGIPPTCRPECVVNSDCGRSEACSNQKCRNPCPGTCGVGARCEVVNHNPICSCPARYTGDPFVRCHPIPPTPVQQKPTDSCIPSPCGPNSQCKLSGESPSCSCLEG
;
A
#
# COMPACT_ATOMS: atom_id res chain seq x y z
N GLY A 1 22.83 -2.93 28.18
CA GLY A 1 23.51 -4.22 28.02
C GLY A 1 24.95 -4.00 28.45
N TYR A 2 25.58 -4.92 29.16
CA TYR A 2 26.96 -4.73 29.60
C TYR A 2 27.81 -5.90 29.12
N ARG A 3 29.02 -5.60 28.66
CA ARG A 3 30.02 -6.58 28.18
C ARG A 3 31.31 -6.43 29.01
N GLY A 4 32.10 -7.50 29.06
CA GLY A 4 33.34 -7.56 29.84
C GLY A 4 33.20 -8.33 31.15
N ILE A 5 34.30 -8.40 31.91
CA ILE A 5 34.38 -9.12 33.19
C ILE A 5 34.26 -8.13 34.36
N PRO A 6 33.50 -8.44 35.43
CA PRO A 6 33.50 -7.63 36.65
C PRO A 6 34.92 -7.49 37.23
N PRO A 7 35.32 -6.31 37.75
CA PRO A 7 34.51 -5.10 37.94
C PRO A 7 34.49 -4.12 36.74
N THR A 8 35.17 -4.43 35.63
CA THR A 8 35.34 -3.53 34.47
C THR A 8 34.27 -3.73 33.39
N CYS A 9 33.03 -4.02 33.80
CA CYS A 9 31.91 -4.09 32.87
C CYS A 9 31.71 -2.75 32.17
N ARG A 10 31.54 -2.77 30.84
CA ARG A 10 31.28 -1.58 30.03
C ARG A 10 29.94 -1.73 29.31
N PRO A 11 29.23 -0.62 29.06
CA PRO A 11 28.02 -0.67 28.25
C PRO A 11 28.32 -1.24 26.87
N GLU A 12 27.35 -1.95 26.31
CA GLU A 12 27.46 -2.54 24.98
C GLU A 12 27.51 -1.48 23.87
N CYS A 13 26.82 -0.36 24.08
CA CYS A 13 26.88 0.83 23.22
C CYS A 13 26.67 2.09 24.07
N VAL A 14 27.18 3.21 23.59
CA VAL A 14 26.90 4.57 24.10
C VAL A 14 26.26 5.42 23.00
N VAL A 15 26.62 5.16 21.75
CA VAL A 15 26.08 5.85 20.57
C VAL A 15 25.60 4.84 19.52
N ASN A 16 24.72 5.28 18.61
CA ASN A 16 24.17 4.40 17.57
C ASN A 16 25.24 3.78 16.67
N SER A 17 26.34 4.49 16.40
CA SER A 17 27.46 4.01 15.59
C SER A 17 28.23 2.84 16.23
N ASP A 18 28.04 2.57 17.53
CA ASP A 18 28.60 1.38 18.17
C ASP A 18 27.85 0.09 17.79
N CYS A 19 26.64 0.23 17.22
CA CYS A 19 25.76 -0.86 16.84
C CYS A 19 25.84 -1.18 15.35
N GLY A 20 25.34 -2.36 14.96
CA GLY A 20 25.18 -2.70 13.54
C GLY A 20 24.26 -1.71 12.81
N ARG A 21 24.36 -1.66 11.47
CA ARG A 21 23.54 -0.75 10.63
C ARG A 21 22.02 -0.88 10.84
N SER A 22 21.58 -2.07 11.26
CA SER A 22 20.16 -2.41 11.50
C SER A 22 19.74 -2.32 12.97
N GLU A 23 20.59 -1.78 13.84
CA GLU A 23 20.37 -1.70 15.28
C GLU A 23 20.59 -0.27 15.77
N ALA A 24 19.93 0.13 16.86
CA ALA A 24 20.13 1.42 17.51
C ALA A 24 20.56 1.21 18.95
N CYS A 25 21.30 2.17 19.50
CA CYS A 25 21.66 2.14 20.90
C CYS A 25 20.48 2.60 21.76
N SER A 26 19.92 1.68 22.54
CA SER A 26 18.82 1.97 23.47
C SER A 26 19.09 1.33 24.81
N ASN A 27 19.08 2.14 25.88
CA ASN A 27 19.40 1.68 27.23
C ASN A 27 20.73 0.91 27.29
N GLN A 28 21.77 1.50 26.69
CA GLN A 28 23.13 0.95 26.61
C GLN A 28 23.19 -0.45 25.96
N LYS A 29 22.23 -0.80 25.10
CA LYS A 29 22.15 -2.08 24.38
C LYS A 29 21.81 -1.82 22.92
N CYS A 30 22.52 -2.48 22.01
CA CYS A 30 22.14 -2.50 20.60
C CYS A 30 20.87 -3.34 20.44
N ARG A 31 19.83 -2.74 19.85
CA ARG A 31 18.55 -3.40 19.58
C ARG A 31 18.01 -2.96 18.24
N ASN A 32 17.32 -3.86 17.57
CA ASN A 32 16.53 -3.48 16.39
C ASN A 32 15.43 -2.49 16.83
N PRO A 33 15.34 -1.28 16.23
CA PRO A 33 14.34 -0.29 16.60
C PRO A 33 12.96 -0.52 15.97
N CYS A 34 12.77 -1.53 15.11
CA CYS A 34 11.48 -1.79 14.45
C CYS A 34 10.35 -2.36 15.33
N PRO A 35 10.61 -3.31 16.25
CA PRO A 35 9.55 -3.92 17.03
C PRO A 35 8.78 -2.90 17.87
N GLY A 36 7.48 -2.73 17.59
CA GLY A 36 6.60 -1.81 18.30
C GLY A 36 6.58 -0.37 17.78
N THR A 37 7.30 -0.06 16.70
CA THR A 37 7.35 1.31 16.14
C THR A 37 6.38 1.56 14.99
N CYS A 38 6.18 0.57 14.11
CA CYS A 38 5.29 0.72 12.95
C CYS A 38 3.88 0.19 13.24
N GLY A 39 2.91 0.72 12.51
CA GLY A 39 1.51 0.34 12.57
C GLY A 39 1.20 -1.02 11.95
N VAL A 40 -0.04 -1.46 12.07
CA VAL A 40 -0.47 -2.80 11.61
C VAL A 40 -0.37 -2.89 10.08
N GLY A 41 0.31 -3.92 9.57
CA GLY A 41 0.49 -4.14 8.13
C GLY A 41 1.49 -3.20 7.46
N ALA A 42 2.20 -2.36 8.23
CA ALA A 42 3.31 -1.56 7.74
C ALA A 42 4.61 -2.38 7.70
N ARG A 43 5.47 -2.04 6.75
CA ARG A 43 6.83 -2.56 6.63
C ARG A 43 7.79 -1.63 7.34
N CYS A 44 8.65 -2.19 8.19
CA CYS A 44 9.70 -1.45 8.87
C CYS A 44 11.07 -1.72 8.25
N GLU A 45 11.81 -0.65 7.95
CA GLU A 45 13.22 -0.70 7.56
C GLU A 45 14.06 0.17 8.47
N VAL A 46 15.27 -0.29 8.81
CA VAL A 46 16.19 0.50 9.63
C VAL A 46 17.16 1.23 8.70
N VAL A 47 17.12 2.56 8.70
CA VAL A 47 18.00 3.42 7.90
C VAL A 47 18.76 4.33 8.87
N ASN A 48 20.09 4.26 8.86
CA ASN A 48 20.94 5.03 9.78
C ASN A 48 20.53 4.89 11.24
N HIS A 49 20.30 3.65 11.70
CA HIS A 49 19.84 3.33 13.06
C HIS A 49 18.44 3.87 13.42
N ASN A 50 17.67 4.37 12.44
CA ASN A 50 16.31 4.88 12.64
C ASN A 50 15.29 3.96 11.94
N PRO A 51 14.16 3.62 12.60
CA PRO A 51 13.10 2.85 11.97
C PRO A 51 12.29 3.74 11.02
N ILE A 52 12.09 3.28 9.79
CA ILE A 52 11.29 3.90 8.75
C ILE A 52 10.10 2.99 8.45
N CYS A 53 8.89 3.51 8.67
CA CYS A 53 7.64 2.79 8.44
C CYS A 53 7.06 3.16 7.07
N SER A 54 6.68 2.16 6.28
CA SER A 54 6.07 2.36 4.96
C SER A 54 4.97 1.34 4.70
N CYS A 55 3.90 1.73 4.01
CA CYS A 55 2.93 0.75 3.54
C CYS A 55 3.52 -0.03 2.35
N PRO A 56 3.39 -1.37 2.33
CA PRO A 56 3.89 -2.19 1.23
C PRO A 56 3.15 -1.90 -0.08
N ALA A 57 3.72 -2.34 -1.20
CA ALA A 57 3.08 -2.21 -2.50
C ALA A 57 1.65 -2.79 -2.46
N ARG A 58 0.71 -2.11 -3.12
CA ARG A 58 -0.74 -2.43 -3.13
C ARG A 58 -1.48 -2.12 -1.81
N TYR A 59 -0.85 -1.48 -0.83
CA TYR A 59 -1.48 -1.00 0.40
C TYR A 59 -1.37 0.53 0.51
N THR A 60 -2.29 1.14 1.24
CA THR A 60 -2.36 2.58 1.55
C THR A 60 -2.81 2.79 3.00
N GLY A 61 -2.83 4.04 3.46
CA GLY A 61 -3.16 4.43 4.83
C GLY A 61 -1.98 5.05 5.57
N ASP A 62 -2.04 5.03 6.91
CA ASP A 62 -1.01 5.60 7.78
C ASP A 62 -0.05 4.48 8.25
N PRO A 63 1.25 4.53 7.90
CA PRO A 63 2.24 3.53 8.31
C PRO A 63 2.49 3.41 9.81
N PHE A 64 2.13 4.40 10.63
CA PHE A 64 2.24 4.38 12.08
C PHE A 64 0.98 3.86 12.78
N VAL A 65 -0.15 3.81 12.06
CA VAL A 65 -1.43 3.31 12.60
C VAL A 65 -1.81 1.98 11.95
N ARG A 66 -2.12 1.98 10.66
CA ARG A 66 -2.55 0.80 9.90
C ARG A 66 -2.50 1.04 8.40
N CYS A 67 -1.88 0.09 7.68
CA CYS A 67 -1.99 -0.03 6.24
C CYS A 67 -3.14 -0.97 5.85
N HIS A 68 -3.87 -0.64 4.80
CA HIS A 68 -4.97 -1.43 4.24
C HIS A 68 -4.82 -1.57 2.72
N PRO A 69 -5.37 -2.63 2.09
CA PRO A 69 -5.27 -2.82 0.65
C PRO A 69 -5.84 -1.63 -0.13
N ILE A 70 -5.17 -1.23 -1.21
CA ILE A 70 -5.69 -0.22 -2.13
C ILE A 70 -6.94 -0.80 -2.81
N PRO A 71 -8.10 -0.13 -2.73
CA PRO A 71 -9.30 -0.59 -3.40
C PRO A 71 -9.05 -0.70 -4.90
N PRO A 72 -9.64 -1.70 -5.58
CA PRO A 72 -9.54 -1.79 -7.03
C PRO A 72 -10.04 -0.47 -7.63
N THR A 73 -9.33 0.04 -8.63
CA THR A 73 -9.85 1.13 -9.45
C THR A 73 -11.25 0.73 -9.93
N PRO A 74 -12.25 1.62 -9.86
CA PRO A 74 -13.52 1.35 -10.51
C PRO A 74 -13.19 1.05 -11.96
N VAL A 75 -13.39 -0.19 -12.40
CA VAL A 75 -13.39 -0.51 -13.81
C VAL A 75 -14.45 0.40 -14.40
N GLN A 76 -14.03 1.35 -15.22
CA GLN A 76 -14.94 2.12 -16.05
C GLN A 76 -15.70 1.06 -16.84
N GLN A 77 -16.94 0.80 -16.43
CA GLN A 77 -17.77 -0.22 -17.02
C GLN A 77 -17.81 0.14 -18.49
N LYS A 78 -17.18 -0.70 -19.31
CA LYS A 78 -17.19 -0.56 -20.77
C LYS A 78 -18.66 -0.34 -21.13
N PRO A 79 -19.02 0.72 -21.88
CA PRO A 79 -20.42 1.02 -22.18
C PRO A 79 -21.10 -0.27 -22.63
N THR A 80 -22.06 -0.76 -21.84
CA THR A 80 -22.91 -1.88 -22.23
C THR A 80 -23.54 -1.49 -23.55
N ASP A 81 -23.48 -2.38 -24.54
CA ASP A 81 -24.01 -2.12 -25.88
C ASP A 81 -25.48 -1.69 -25.77
N SER A 82 -25.74 -0.39 -25.95
CA SER A 82 -27.06 0.23 -25.75
C SER A 82 -28.12 -0.27 -26.75
N CYS A 83 -27.73 -1.10 -27.72
CA CYS A 83 -28.64 -1.77 -28.64
C CYS A 83 -29.05 -3.19 -28.19
N ILE A 84 -28.61 -3.66 -27.01
CA ILE A 84 -28.94 -5.00 -26.48
C ILE A 84 -29.41 -4.91 -25.01
N PRO A 85 -30.71 -5.14 -24.72
CA PRO A 85 -31.79 -5.36 -25.67
C PRO A 85 -32.10 -4.10 -26.48
N SER A 86 -32.57 -4.26 -27.73
CA SER A 86 -32.82 -3.12 -28.61
C SER A 86 -33.88 -2.19 -27.99
N PRO A 87 -33.57 -0.91 -27.76
CA PRO A 87 -34.56 0.09 -27.36
C PRO A 87 -35.46 0.50 -28.53
N CYS A 88 -35.08 0.15 -29.77
CA CYS A 88 -35.85 0.48 -30.96
C CYS A 88 -37.07 -0.45 -31.11
N GLY A 89 -38.21 0.11 -31.53
CA GLY A 89 -39.46 -0.62 -31.75
C GLY A 89 -39.43 -1.60 -32.93
N PRO A 90 -40.53 -2.34 -33.17
CA PRO A 90 -40.62 -3.29 -34.29
C PRO A 90 -40.37 -2.61 -35.64
N ASN A 91 -39.77 -3.34 -36.59
CA ASN A 91 -39.37 -2.86 -37.92
C ASN A 91 -38.31 -1.73 -37.93
N SER A 92 -37.58 -1.54 -36.83
CA SER A 92 -36.51 -0.54 -36.72
C SER A 92 -35.16 -1.21 -36.42
N GLN A 93 -34.08 -0.75 -37.06
CA GLN A 93 -32.72 -1.14 -36.71
C GLN A 93 -32.13 -0.18 -35.67
N CYS A 94 -31.50 -0.73 -34.64
CA CYS A 94 -30.65 0.03 -33.72
C CYS A 94 -29.23 0.15 -34.29
N LYS A 95 -28.69 1.36 -34.34
CA LYS A 95 -27.31 1.68 -34.71
C LYS A 95 -26.72 2.56 -33.62
N LEU A 96 -25.53 2.24 -33.13
CA LEU A 96 -24.81 3.16 -32.23
C LEU A 96 -24.34 4.39 -33.02
N SER A 97 -24.76 5.57 -32.60
CA SER A 97 -24.29 6.85 -33.14
C SER A 97 -23.45 7.53 -32.07
N GLY A 98 -22.16 7.17 -32.00
CA GLY A 98 -21.29 7.54 -30.88
C GLY A 98 -21.53 6.66 -29.66
N GLU A 99 -21.77 7.27 -28.50
CA GLU A 99 -22.08 6.58 -27.22
C GLU A 99 -23.59 6.36 -26.99
N SER A 100 -24.46 6.78 -27.92
CA SER A 100 -25.93 6.70 -27.79
C SER A 100 -26.57 5.79 -28.86
N PRO A 101 -27.63 5.05 -28.54
CA PRO A 101 -28.39 4.28 -29.52
C PRO A 101 -29.21 5.21 -30.42
N SER A 102 -29.16 4.98 -31.73
CA SER A 102 -29.96 5.64 -32.75
C SER A 102 -30.83 4.61 -33.47
N CYS A 103 -32.10 4.93 -33.70
CA CYS A 103 -33.05 4.04 -34.36
C CYS A 103 -33.35 4.53 -35.78
N SER A 104 -33.27 3.64 -36.76
CA SER A 104 -33.70 3.91 -38.14
C SER A 104 -34.64 2.82 -38.64
N CYS A 105 -35.66 3.16 -39.43
CA CYS A 105 -36.56 2.17 -40.02
C CYS A 105 -35.82 1.25 -40.99
N LEU A 106 -36.22 -0.02 -41.08
CA LEU A 106 -35.78 -0.91 -42.14
C LEU A 106 -36.46 -0.47 -43.45
N GLU A 107 -35.69 -0.17 -44.49
CA GLU A 107 -36.24 0.08 -45.82
C GLU A 107 -36.87 -1.21 -46.36
N GLY A 108 -38.08 -1.11 -46.91
CA GLY A 108 -38.89 -2.22 -47.40
C GLY A 108 -38.79 -2.42 -48.91
#